data_AF-A0A0H3XGT8-F1
#
_entry.id   AF-A0A0H3XGT8-F1
#
_cell.length_a   1.000
_cell.length_b   1.000
_cell.length_c   1.000
_cell.angle_alpha   90.00
_cell.angle_beta   90.00
_cell.angle_gamma   90.00
#
_symmetry.space_group_name_H-M   'P 1'
#
loop_
_entity.id
_entity.type
_entity.pdbx_description
1 polymer ?
#
loop_
_entity_poly.entity_id
_entity_poly.type
_entity_poly.pdbx_seq_one_letter_code
_entity_poly.pdbx_strand_id
1 'polypeptide(L)'
;MFLNSFSDDPLFLTVHIIGWLAALISMLAFILQAIKTIKTKQTAGLSLGMYLIYNLANFAWIIWAIIDWDSEPNNMLSDLTVIIPNLVCIIITSIIIRMKVINTKKSSPLH
;
A
#
# COMPACT_ATOMS: atom_id res chain seq x y z
N MET A 1 -28.45 8.04 21.80
CA MET A 1 -28.26 6.88 22.69
C MET A 1 -27.58 5.69 22.00
N PHE A 2 -27.64 5.55 20.66
CA PHE A 2 -27.01 4.45 19.91
C PHE A 2 -25.50 4.61 19.59
N LEU A 3 -24.88 5.76 19.90
CA LEU A 3 -23.47 6.01 19.57
C LEU A 3 -22.48 5.57 20.67
N ASN A 4 -22.95 5.42 21.92
CA ASN A 4 -22.08 5.02 23.04
C ASN A 4 -21.93 3.50 23.17
N SER A 5 -22.75 2.69 22.50
CA SER A 5 -22.67 1.23 22.62
C SER A 5 -21.58 0.58 21.75
N PHE A 6 -20.95 1.32 20.84
CA PHE A 6 -19.97 0.78 19.91
C PHE A 6 -18.52 0.98 20.38
N SER A 7 -18.22 2.10 21.06
CA SER A 7 -16.90 2.35 21.66
C SER A 7 -16.63 1.49 22.90
N ASP A 8 -17.69 1.04 23.57
CA ASP A 8 -17.62 0.23 24.79
C ASP A 8 -17.62 -1.28 24.50
N ASP A 9 -17.66 -1.68 23.21
CA ASP A 9 -17.55 -3.08 22.81
C ASP A 9 -16.07 -3.52 22.89
N PRO A 10 -15.68 -4.48 23.74
CA PRO A 10 -14.31 -4.99 23.81
C PRO A 10 -13.80 -5.56 22.48
N LEU A 11 -14.70 -5.91 21.55
CA LEU A 11 -14.34 -6.33 20.21
C LEU A 11 -13.80 -5.17 19.35
N PHE A 12 -14.28 -3.94 19.57
CA PHE A 12 -13.89 -2.75 18.81
C PHE A 12 -12.37 -2.56 18.85
N LEU A 13 -11.80 -2.42 20.06
CA LEU A 13 -10.36 -2.24 20.25
C LEU A 13 -9.54 -3.41 19.66
N THR A 14 -10.04 -4.64 19.80
CA THR A 14 -9.38 -5.86 19.32
C THR A 14 -9.23 -5.84 17.79
N VAL A 15 -10.32 -5.57 17.06
CA VAL A 15 -10.32 -5.50 15.59
C VAL A 15 -9.34 -4.44 15.10
N HIS A 16 -9.24 -3.31 15.81
CA HIS A 16 -8.38 -2.19 15.44
C HIS A 16 -6.91 -2.55 15.58
N ILE A 17 -6.51 -3.14 16.71
CA ILE A 17 -5.14 -3.60 16.93
C ILE A 17 -4.73 -4.64 15.87
N ILE A 18 -5.62 -5.59 15.56
CA ILE A 18 -5.37 -6.59 14.52
C ILE A 18 -5.20 -5.93 13.14
N GLY A 19 -6.06 -4.97 12.79
CA GLY A 19 -5.98 -4.22 11.53
C GLY A 19 -4.66 -3.46 11.39
N TRP A 20 -4.24 -2.74 12.44
CA TRP A 20 -2.95 -2.03 12.47
C TRP A 20 -1.76 -2.99 12.35
N LEU A 21 -1.76 -4.11 13.08
CA LEU A 21 -0.70 -5.11 12.99
C LEU A 21 -0.63 -5.75 11.60
N ALA A 22 -1.78 -6.09 11.01
CA ALA A 22 -1.86 -6.64 9.67
C ALA A 22 -1.30 -5.67 8.62
N ALA A 23 -1.64 -4.37 8.73
CA ALA A 23 -1.12 -3.33 7.86
C ALA A 23 0.41 -3.18 8.01
N LEU A 24 0.92 -3.13 9.24
CA LEU A 24 2.36 -3.03 9.52
C LEU A 24 3.14 -4.24 8.98
N ILE A 25 2.67 -5.46 9.24
CA ILE A 25 3.31 -6.69 8.77
C ILE A 25 3.32 -6.73 7.23
N SER A 26 2.20 -6.40 6.60
CA SER A 26 2.09 -6.37 5.13
C SER A 26 3.03 -5.34 4.51
N MET A 27 3.10 -4.14 5.09
CA MET A 27 4.02 -3.09 4.65
C MET A 27 5.49 -3.52 4.82
N LEU A 28 5.85 -4.11 5.95
CA LEU A 28 7.20 -4.62 6.19
C LEU A 28 7.58 -5.72 5.19
N ALA A 29 6.69 -6.68 4.93
CA ALA A 29 6.92 -7.72 3.93
C ALA A 29 7.19 -7.12 2.54
N PHE A 30 6.41 -6.11 2.15
CA PHE A 30 6.58 -5.41 0.88
C PHE A 30 7.92 -4.65 0.80
N ILE A 31 8.29 -3.94 1.88
CA ILE A 31 9.58 -3.24 1.99
C ILE A 31 10.75 -4.22 1.85
N LEU A 32 10.71 -5.35 2.56
CA LEU A 32 11.77 -6.36 2.51
C LEU A 32 11.93 -6.93 1.10
N GLN A 33 10.81 -7.23 0.42
CA GLN A 33 10.83 -7.69 -0.97
C GLN A 33 11.42 -6.62 -1.90
N ALA A 34 11.04 -5.35 -1.72
CA ALA A 34 11.56 -4.26 -2.53
C ALA A 34 13.06 -4.06 -2.34
N ILE A 35 13.56 -4.07 -1.11
CA ILE A 35 14.99 -3.99 -0.80
C ILE A 35 15.74 -5.12 -1.51
N LYS A 36 15.23 -6.36 -1.44
CA LYS A 36 15.81 -7.52 -2.13
C LYS A 36 15.85 -7.32 -3.64
N THR A 37 14.76 -6.85 -4.26
CA THR A 37 14.69 -6.56 -5.70
C THR A 37 15.67 -5.46 -6.11
N ILE A 38 15.75 -4.38 -5.33
CA ILE A 38 16.65 -3.25 -5.61
C ILE A 38 18.12 -3.71 -5.52
N LYS A 39 18.46 -4.46 -4.47
CA LYS A 39 19.83 -4.96 -4.23
C LYS A 39 20.28 -5.97 -5.27
N THR A 40 19.41 -6.92 -5.63
CA THR A 40 19.76 -8.00 -6.58
C THR A 40 19.64 -7.57 -8.04
N LYS A 41 18.92 -6.47 -8.33
CA LYS A 41 18.58 -6.00 -9.69
C LYS A 41 17.89 -7.05 -10.56
N GLN A 42 17.46 -8.18 -9.98
CA GLN A 42 16.78 -9.25 -10.69
C GLN A 42 15.31 -8.87 -10.90
N THR A 43 15.02 -8.35 -12.09
CA THR A 43 13.66 -7.92 -12.46
C THR A 43 13.03 -8.79 -13.54
N ALA A 44 13.74 -9.80 -14.06
CA ALA A 44 13.28 -10.62 -15.18
C ALA A 44 11.91 -11.28 -14.92
N GLY A 45 11.71 -11.87 -13.74
CA GLY A 45 10.46 -12.50 -13.33
C GLY A 45 9.34 -11.56 -12.85
N LEU A 46 9.57 -10.24 -12.78
CA LEU A 46 8.56 -9.29 -12.32
C LEU A 46 7.60 -8.90 -13.46
N SER A 47 6.29 -8.95 -13.19
CA SER A 47 5.27 -8.46 -14.14
C SER A 47 5.10 -6.95 -14.03
N LEU A 48 5.42 -6.21 -15.10
CA LEU A 48 5.26 -4.75 -15.12
C LEU A 48 3.79 -4.33 -14.93
N GLY A 49 2.87 -5.04 -15.60
CA GLY A 49 1.43 -4.75 -15.52
C GLY A 49 0.86 -4.91 -14.11
N MET A 50 1.31 -5.91 -13.36
CA MET A 50 0.91 -6.11 -11.97
C MET A 50 1.26 -4.88 -11.10
N TYR A 51 2.48 -4.35 -11.20
CA TYR A 51 2.89 -3.19 -10.42
C TYR A 51 2.15 -1.90 -10.84
N LEU A 52 1.79 -1.75 -12.12
CA LEU A 52 0.99 -0.61 -12.58
C LEU A 52 -0.43 -0.65 -12.02
N ILE A 53 -1.10 -1.80 -12.08
CA ILE A 53 -2.45 -1.99 -11.52
C ILE A 53 -2.40 -1.81 -10.00
N TYR A 54 -1.38 -2.34 -9.33
CA TYR A 54 -1.19 -2.18 -7.88
C TYR A 54 -1.05 -0.70 -7.49
N ASN A 55 -0.31 0.10 -8.26
CA ASN A 55 -0.23 1.55 -8.03
C ASN A 55 -1.56 2.26 -8.23
N LEU A 56 -2.32 1.90 -9.27
CA LEU A 56 -3.63 2.48 -9.50
C LEU A 56 -4.60 2.15 -8.34
N ALA A 57 -4.56 0.91 -7.84
CA ALA A 57 -5.36 0.50 -6.70
C ALA A 57 -5.00 1.29 -5.43
N ASN A 58 -3.71 1.41 -5.09
CA ASN A 58 -3.27 2.19 -3.92
C ASN A 58 -3.64 3.67 -4.04
N PHE A 59 -3.57 4.23 -5.25
CA PHE A 59 -3.98 5.61 -5.52
C PHE A 59 -5.49 5.79 -5.32
N ALA A 60 -6.30 4.84 -5.80
CA ALA A 60 -7.75 4.84 -5.58
C ALA A 60 -8.11 4.72 -4.09
N TRP A 61 -7.39 3.90 -3.33
CA TRP A 61 -7.56 3.80 -1.87
C TRP A 61 -7.28 5.12 -1.14
N ILE A 62 -6.25 5.85 -1.55
CA ILE A 62 -5.93 7.17 -0.99
C ILE A 62 -7.05 8.18 -1.31
N ILE A 63 -7.52 8.23 -2.56
CA ILE A 63 -8.64 9.10 -2.94
C ILE A 63 -9.88 8.78 -2.12
N TRP A 64 -10.22 7.49 -2.01
CA TRP A 64 -11.37 7.06 -1.24
C TRP A 64 -11.25 7.47 0.23
N ALA A 65 -10.09 7.28 0.87
CA ALA A 65 -9.87 7.69 2.26
C ALA A 65 -10.05 9.22 2.43
N ILE A 66 -9.50 10.03 1.52
CA ILE A 66 -9.64 11.50 1.56
C ILE A 66 -11.11 11.94 1.40
N ILE A 67 -11.87 11.27 0.53
CA ILE A 67 -13.29 11.57 0.32
C ILE A 67 -14.11 11.16 1.55
N ASP A 68 -13.83 9.99 2.12
CA ASP A 68 -14.53 9.45 3.30
C ASP A 68 -14.33 10.34 4.55
N TRP A 69 -13.13 10.89 4.72
CA TRP A 69 -12.80 11.84 5.80
C TRP A 69 -13.70 13.08 5.83
N ASP A 70 -14.05 13.62 4.66
CA ASP A 70 -14.89 14.82 4.55
C ASP A 70 -16.35 14.53 4.94
N SER A 71 -16.79 13.27 4.81
CA SER A 71 -18.16 12.85 5.11
C SER A 71 -18.45 12.49 6.58
N GLU A 72 -17.47 11.99 7.36
CA GLU A 72 -17.67 11.64 8.78
C GLU A 72 -16.50 12.10 9.68
N PRO A 73 -16.56 13.30 10.28
CA PRO A 73 -15.42 13.92 11.00
C PRO A 73 -14.98 13.20 12.28
N ASN A 74 -15.74 12.21 12.78
CA ASN A 74 -15.39 11.43 13.97
C ASN A 74 -14.81 10.05 13.62
N ASN A 75 -14.66 9.72 12.34
CA ASN A 75 -14.06 8.47 11.91
C ASN A 75 -12.52 8.61 11.90
N MET A 76 -11.92 8.70 13.10
CA MET A 76 -10.46 8.85 13.30
C MET A 76 -9.61 7.71 12.73
N LEU A 77 -10.24 6.69 12.15
CA LEU A 77 -9.64 5.40 11.81
C LEU A 77 -9.33 5.19 10.34
N SER A 78 -9.93 5.98 9.44
CA SER A 78 -9.82 5.80 7.99
C SER A 78 -8.65 6.54 7.33
N ASP A 79 -8.08 7.58 7.97
CA ASP A 79 -7.19 8.45 7.22
C ASP A 79 -5.73 8.01 7.18
N LEU A 80 -5.04 8.04 8.31
CA LEU A 80 -3.59 7.83 8.30
C LEU A 80 -3.21 6.35 8.14
N THR A 81 -4.06 5.43 8.59
CA THR A 81 -3.90 3.97 8.47
C THR A 81 -3.93 3.48 7.04
N VAL A 82 -4.72 4.12 6.19
CA VAL A 82 -4.87 3.78 4.76
C VAL A 82 -3.92 4.64 3.94
N ILE A 83 -3.87 5.95 4.18
CA ILE A 83 -3.08 6.89 3.37
C ILE A 83 -1.59 6.61 3.48
N ILE A 84 -1.04 6.47 4.71
CA ILE A 84 0.42 6.33 4.89
C ILE A 84 0.95 5.05 4.23
N PRO A 85 0.40 3.85 4.49
CA PRO A 85 0.93 2.63 3.88
C PRO A 85 0.78 2.62 2.36
N ASN A 86 -0.36 3.08 1.82
CA ASN A 86 -0.56 3.14 0.37
C ASN A 86 0.40 4.12 -0.30
N LEU A 87 0.68 5.27 0.31
CA LEU A 87 1.65 6.23 -0.20
C LEU A 87 3.07 5.64 -0.22
N VAL A 88 3.47 4.97 0.86
CA VAL A 88 4.77 4.27 0.94
C VAL A 88 4.85 3.19 -0.15
N CYS A 89 3.80 2.40 -0.33
CA CYS A 89 3.72 1.39 -1.38
C CYS A 89 3.92 2.00 -2.78
N ILE A 90 3.23 3.11 -3.10
CA ILE A 90 3.37 3.81 -4.40
C ILE A 90 4.81 4.27 -4.66
N ILE A 91 5.51 4.78 -3.64
CA ILE A 91 6.91 5.21 -3.78
C ILE A 91 7.80 4.01 -4.12
N ILE A 92 7.65 2.92 -3.36
CA ILE A 92 8.47 1.72 -3.50
C ILE A 92 8.24 1.04 -4.86
N THR A 93 6.99 0.84 -5.25
CA THR A 93 6.61 0.22 -6.53
C THR A 93 7.09 1.06 -7.72
N SER A 94 7.07 2.39 -7.63
CA SER A 94 7.54 3.28 -8.68
C SER A 94 9.04 3.10 -8.93
N ILE A 95 9.83 2.86 -7.87
CA ILE A 95 11.24 2.50 -7.99
C ILE A 95 11.40 1.14 -8.70
N ILE A 96 10.61 0.14 -8.32
CA ILE A 96 10.64 -1.20 -8.94
C ILE A 96 10.26 -1.14 -10.43
N ILE A 97 9.21 -0.40 -10.77
CA ILE A 97 8.76 -0.17 -12.15
C ILE A 97 9.89 0.47 -12.96
N ARG A 98 10.50 1.54 -12.45
CA ARG A 98 11.63 2.21 -13.11
C ARG A 98 12.78 1.24 -13.37
N MET A 99 13.16 0.44 -12.37
CA MET A 99 14.20 -0.58 -12.52
C MET A 99 13.84 -1.62 -13.58
N LYS A 100 12.60 -2.14 -13.56
CA LYS A 100 12.12 -3.11 -14.55
C LYS A 100 12.20 -2.53 -15.96
N VAL A 101 11.73 -1.31 -16.17
CA VAL A 101 11.77 -0.64 -17.49
C VAL A 101 13.19 -0.47 -18.01
N ILE A 102 14.12 -0.01 -17.17
CA ILE A 102 15.54 0.14 -17.55
C ILE A 102 16.15 -1.22 -17.92
N ASN A 103 15.90 -2.25 -17.13
CA ASN A 103 16.43 -3.58 -17.36
C ASN A 103 15.85 -4.21 -18.64
N THR A 104 14.54 -4.09 -18.88
CA THR A 104 13.91 -4.59 -20.11
C THR A 104 14.46 -3.90 -21.36
N LYS A 105 14.68 -2.58 -21.32
CA LYS A 105 15.32 -1.85 -22.43
C LYS A 105 16.76 -2.32 -22.68
N LYS A 106 17.54 -2.59 -21.63
CA LYS A 106 18.91 -3.11 -21.77
C LYS A 106 18.96 -4.54 -22.33
N SER A 107 17.95 -5.35 -22.02
CA SER A 107 17.85 -6.75 -22.48
C SER A 107 17.28 -6.91 -23.89
N SER A 108 16.75 -5.84 -24.50
CA SER A 108 16.38 -5.81 -25.91
C SER A 108 17.50 -5.10 -26.69
N PRO A 109 18.57 -5.78 -27.13
CA PRO A 109 19.44 -5.20 -28.14
C PRO A 109 18.58 -4.97 -29.39
N LEU A 110 18.69 -3.76 -29.94
CA LEU A 110 18.08 -3.36 -31.21
C LEU A 110 18.31 -4.47 -32.25
N HIS A 111 17.23 -5.11 -32.69
CA HIS A 111 17.16 -5.67 -34.04
C HIS A 111 16.95 -4.52 -35.02
#